data_AF-A0A160P8X2-F1
#
_entry.id   AF-A0A160P8X2-F1
#
_cell.length_a   1.000
_cell.length_b   1.000
_cell.length_c   1.000
_cell.angle_alpha   90.00
_cell.angle_beta   90.00
_cell.angle_gamma   90.00
#
_symmetry.space_group_name_H-M   'P 1'
#
loop_
_entity.id
_entity.type
_entity.pdbx_description
1 polymer ?
#
loop_
_entity_poly.entity_id
_entity_poly.type
_entity_poly.pdbx_seq_one_letter_code
_entity_poly.pdbx_strand_id
1 'polypeptide(L)'
;MHPPLPHDALTDGIVRQLEELAGHLSQADPRQAAQILTLVLDTKDGVLGRMLHLVATSAFVAQRYAETGVYPAEVWLALGRTVNTLGNLAIDHLDEQREALGRITAQAVHDTGSVKATALVTRRHR
;
A
#
# COMPACT_ATOMS: atom_id res chain seq x y z
N MET A 1 9.66 28.68 22.55
CA MET A 1 9.38 27.27 22.19
C MET A 1 7.89 27.22 21.86
N HIS A 2 7.52 27.23 20.58
CA HIS A 2 6.10 27.15 20.19
C HIS A 2 5.64 25.69 20.41
N PRO A 3 4.50 25.44 21.08
CA PRO A 3 3.94 24.10 21.09
C PRO A 3 3.66 23.67 19.64
N PRO A 4 4.01 22.44 19.23
CA PRO A 4 3.75 21.96 17.88
C PRO A 4 2.26 22.09 17.58
N LEU A 5 1.92 22.62 16.40
CA LEU A 5 0.54 22.69 16.00
C LEU A 5 0.03 21.24 15.86
N PRO A 6 -1.25 20.94 16.19
CA PRO A 6 -1.77 19.57 16.16
C PRO A 6 -1.56 18.82 14.83
N HIS A 7 -1.41 19.56 13.73
CA HIS A 7 -1.16 19.05 12.39
C HIS A 7 0.27 18.53 12.17
N ASP A 8 1.24 19.07 12.92
CA ASP A 8 2.65 18.63 12.84
C ASP A 8 2.78 17.22 13.44
N ALA A 9 2.15 17.01 14.61
CA ALA A 9 2.13 15.71 15.28
C ALA A 9 1.41 14.63 14.45
N LEU A 10 0.37 15.00 13.69
CA LEU A 10 -0.31 14.07 12.78
C LEU A 10 0.58 13.68 11.61
N THR A 11 1.23 14.68 10.98
CA THR A 11 2.11 14.45 9.84
C THR A 11 3.30 13.58 10.23
N ASP A 12 3.96 13.91 11.33
CA ASP A 12 5.08 13.13 11.89
C ASP A 12 4.64 11.71 12.25
N GLY A 13 3.43 11.56 12.81
CA GLY A 13 2.84 10.26 13.11
C GLY A 13 2.65 9.40 11.86
N ILE A 14 2.15 9.98 10.77
CA ILE A 14 1.97 9.28 9.49
C ILE A 14 3.33 8.89 8.90
N VAL A 15 4.30 9.80 8.88
CA VAL A 15 5.66 9.52 8.36
C VAL A 15 6.27 8.35 9.11
N ARG A 16 6.24 8.37 10.45
CA ARG A 16 6.75 7.27 11.28
C ARG A 16 6.04 5.94 11.00
N GLN A 17 4.71 5.95 10.86
CA GLN A 17 3.95 4.73 10.56
C GLN A 17 4.29 4.13 9.19
N LEU A 18 4.54 4.99 8.19
CA LEU A 18 4.99 4.53 6.87
C LEU A 18 6.39 3.93 6.92
N GLU A 19 7.31 4.52 7.70
CA GLU A 19 8.65 3.97 7.94
C GLU A 19 8.58 2.60 8.66
N GLU A 20 7.77 2.49 9.70
CA GLU A 20 7.54 1.22 10.41
C GLU A 20 6.97 0.14 9.47
N LEU A 21 6.02 0.51 8.60
CA LEU A 21 5.45 -0.39 7.62
C LEU A 21 6.50 -0.88 6.60
N ALA A 22 7.36 0.02 6.12
CA ALA A 22 8.48 -0.34 5.25
C ALA A 22 9.47 -1.27 5.96
N GLY A 23 9.74 -1.01 7.24
CA GLY A 23 10.53 -1.88 8.11
C GLY A 23 9.95 -3.30 8.18
N HIS A 24 8.66 -3.43 8.48
CA HIS A 24 7.97 -4.73 8.51
C HIS A 24 8.02 -5.45 7.17
N LEU A 25 7.78 -4.73 6.06
CA LEU A 25 7.87 -5.32 4.72
C LEU A 25 9.27 -5.87 4.41
N SER A 26 10.33 -5.17 4.82
CA SER A 26 11.71 -5.59 4.56
C SER A 26 12.12 -6.89 5.29
N GLN A 27 11.46 -7.19 6.41
CA GLN A 27 11.74 -8.36 7.25
C GLN A 27 10.70 -9.47 7.07
N ALA A 28 9.66 -9.22 6.26
CA ALA A 28 8.54 -10.13 6.11
C ALA A 28 8.95 -11.40 5.35
N ASP A 29 8.40 -12.53 5.78
CA ASP A 29 8.41 -13.74 4.94
C ASP A 29 7.55 -13.53 3.67
N PRO A 30 7.64 -14.40 2.64
CA PRO A 30 6.90 -14.20 1.40
C PRO A 30 5.38 -14.05 1.56
N ARG A 31 4.78 -14.69 2.56
CA ARG A 31 3.34 -14.60 2.81
C ARG A 31 2.98 -13.28 3.47
N GLN A 32 3.72 -12.91 4.50
CA GLN A 32 3.57 -11.63 5.19
C GLN A 32 3.80 -10.47 4.21
N ALA A 33 4.80 -10.58 3.34
CA ALA A 33 5.08 -9.60 2.30
C ALA A 33 3.89 -9.50 1.32
N ALA A 34 3.33 -10.63 0.87
CA ALA A 34 2.16 -10.61 -0.01
C ALA A 34 0.92 -9.98 0.64
N GLN A 35 0.70 -10.23 1.92
CA GLN A 35 -0.40 -9.60 2.68
C GLN A 35 -0.21 -8.09 2.82
N ILE A 36 0.99 -7.65 3.20
CA ILE A 36 1.34 -6.24 3.32
C ILE A 36 1.20 -5.55 1.97
N LEU A 37 1.78 -6.11 0.90
CA LEU A 37 1.72 -5.57 -0.44
C LEU A 37 0.28 -5.50 -0.97
N THR A 38 -0.58 -6.47 -0.65
CA THR A 38 -2.01 -6.42 -1.03
C THR A 38 -2.72 -5.20 -0.45
N LEU A 39 -2.39 -4.80 0.78
CA LEU A 39 -2.97 -3.62 1.43
C LEU A 39 -2.28 -2.32 1.01
N VAL A 40 -0.96 -2.37 0.75
CA VAL A 40 -0.19 -1.20 0.30
C VAL A 40 -0.62 -0.79 -1.11
N LEU A 41 -0.75 -1.76 -2.01
CA LEU A 41 -1.05 -1.53 -3.43
C LEU A 41 -2.54 -1.38 -3.73
N ASP A 42 -3.43 -1.53 -2.74
CA ASP A 42 -4.85 -1.28 -2.95
C ASP A 42 -5.10 0.20 -3.29
N THR A 43 -5.53 0.41 -4.54
CA THR A 43 -5.73 1.72 -5.18
C THR A 43 -7.01 2.42 -4.71
N LYS A 44 -7.91 1.70 -4.03
CA LYS A 44 -9.19 2.23 -3.54
C LYS A 44 -9.11 2.52 -2.04
N ASP A 45 -8.82 1.49 -1.25
CA ASP A 45 -8.93 1.54 0.21
C ASP A 45 -7.59 1.38 0.94
N GLY A 46 -6.53 1.10 0.18
CA GLY A 46 -5.18 0.86 0.68
C GLY A 46 -4.35 2.11 0.96
N VAL A 47 -3.07 1.87 1.26
CA VAL A 47 -2.09 2.94 1.50
C VAL A 47 -1.93 3.79 0.23
N LEU A 48 -1.78 3.14 -0.94
CA LEU A 48 -1.64 3.84 -2.21
C LEU A 48 -2.89 4.67 -2.55
N GLY A 49 -4.10 4.12 -2.40
CA GLY A 49 -5.34 4.88 -2.63
C GLY A 49 -5.45 6.12 -1.74
N ARG A 50 -5.15 5.99 -0.44
CA ARG A 50 -5.14 7.12 0.49
C ARG A 50 -4.06 8.16 0.17
N MET A 51 -2.87 7.72 -0.27
CA MET A 51 -1.81 8.63 -0.73
C MET A 51 -2.21 9.38 -2.00
N LEU A 52 -2.82 8.71 -2.99
CA LEU A 52 -3.36 9.36 -4.18
C LEU A 52 -4.35 10.44 -3.79
N HIS A 53 -5.28 10.13 -2.87
CA HIS A 53 -6.25 11.10 -2.38
C HIS A 53 -5.58 12.29 -1.71
N LEU A 54 -4.60 12.06 -0.83
CA LEU A 54 -3.87 13.14 -0.14
C LEU A 54 -3.11 14.05 -1.11
N VAL A 55 -2.46 13.48 -2.13
CA VAL A 55 -1.77 14.26 -3.17
C VAL A 55 -2.78 15.03 -4.03
N ALA A 56 -3.93 14.45 -4.35
CA ALA A 56 -5.01 15.13 -5.07
C ALA A 56 -5.58 16.31 -4.26
N THR A 57 -5.80 16.13 -2.96
CA THR A 57 -6.20 17.22 -2.05
C THR A 57 -5.13 18.32 -2.03
N SER A 58 -3.85 17.94 -1.97
CA SER A 58 -2.74 18.89 -2.00
C SER A 58 -2.70 19.68 -3.31
N ALA A 59 -2.95 19.04 -4.45
CA ALA A 59 -3.03 19.69 -5.75
C ALA A 59 -4.18 20.72 -5.81
N PHE A 60 -5.35 20.35 -5.27
CA PHE A 60 -6.50 21.25 -5.18
C PHE A 60 -6.23 22.47 -4.28
N VAL A 61 -5.60 22.24 -3.12
CA VAL A 61 -5.18 23.34 -2.22
C VAL A 61 -4.17 24.24 -2.91
N ALA A 62 -3.17 23.67 -3.59
CA ALA A 62 -2.17 24.43 -4.32
C ALA A 62 -2.78 25.26 -5.46
N GLN A 63 -3.75 24.71 -6.20
CA GLN A 63 -4.51 25.45 -7.20
C GLN A 63 -5.18 26.69 -6.60
N ARG A 64 -5.94 26.49 -5.52
CA ARG A 64 -6.66 27.58 -4.83
C ARG A 64 -5.71 28.72 -4.40
N TYR A 65 -4.54 28.38 -3.89
CA TYR A 65 -3.55 29.38 -3.48
C TYR A 65 -2.75 29.96 -4.65
N ALA A 66 -2.61 29.24 -5.77
CA ALA A 66 -2.02 29.78 -6.99
C ALA A 66 -2.94 30.81 -7.66
N GLU A 67 -4.25 30.54 -7.70
CA GLU A 67 -5.27 31.47 -8.25
C GLU A 67 -5.31 32.81 -7.50
N THR A 68 -4.95 32.80 -6.22
CA THR A 68 -4.87 34.01 -5.38
C THR A 68 -3.47 34.63 -5.32
N GLY A 69 -2.51 34.07 -6.06
CA GLY A 69 -1.12 34.54 -6.11
C GLY A 69 -0.28 34.26 -4.86
N VAL A 70 -0.80 33.46 -3.92
CA VAL A 70 -0.09 33.08 -2.68
C VAL A 70 0.96 32.02 -2.96
N TYR A 71 0.64 31.03 -3.81
CA TYR A 71 1.58 30.00 -4.26
C TYR A 71 2.02 30.22 -5.70
N PRO A 72 3.26 29.82 -6.06
CA PRO A 72 3.67 29.75 -7.46
C PRO A 72 2.81 28.75 -8.24
N ALA A 73 2.45 29.07 -9.47
CA ALA A 73 1.66 28.19 -10.33
C ALA A 73 2.37 26.84 -10.60
N GLU A 74 3.70 26.84 -10.56
CA GLU A 74 4.55 25.67 -10.72
C GLU A 74 4.26 24.59 -9.65
N VAL A 75 3.88 24.99 -8.43
CA VAL A 75 3.55 24.06 -7.35
C VAL A 75 2.27 23.29 -7.69
N TRP A 76 1.23 23.99 -8.13
CA TRP A 76 0.00 23.37 -8.60
C TRP A 76 0.27 22.44 -9.80
N LEU A 77 1.00 22.92 -10.81
CA LEU A 77 1.33 22.13 -12.00
C LEU A 77 2.13 20.86 -11.66
N ALA A 78 3.08 20.96 -10.72
CA ALA A 78 3.86 19.81 -10.26
C ALA A 78 2.95 18.77 -9.58
N LEU A 79 2.12 19.20 -8.62
CA LEU A 79 1.21 18.31 -7.90
C LEU A 79 0.17 17.68 -8.83
N GLY A 80 -0.39 18.45 -9.77
CA GLY A 80 -1.32 17.93 -10.79
C GLY A 80 -0.68 16.85 -11.66
N ARG A 81 0.58 17.04 -12.09
CA ARG A 81 1.32 15.99 -12.81
C ARG A 81 1.54 14.74 -11.95
N THR A 82 1.91 14.91 -10.68
CA THR A 82 2.10 13.80 -9.75
C THR A 82 0.82 12.98 -9.59
N VAL A 83 -0.34 13.63 -9.42
CA VAL A 83 -1.64 12.93 -9.33
C VAL A 83 -1.90 12.08 -10.58
N ASN A 84 -1.69 12.65 -11.78
CA ASN A 84 -1.92 11.93 -13.03
C ASN A 84 -0.95 10.75 -13.19
N THR A 85 0.34 10.95 -12.89
CA THR A 85 1.33 9.87 -12.98
C THR A 85 1.01 8.74 -12.02
N LEU A 86 0.69 9.05 -10.76
CA LEU A 86 0.35 8.04 -9.76
C LEU A 86 -0.96 7.32 -10.09
N GLY A 87 -1.97 8.04 -10.57
CA GLY A 87 -3.24 7.48 -11.03
C GLY A 87 -3.08 6.48 -12.16
N ASN A 88 -2.30 6.83 -13.20
CA ASN A 88 -2.07 5.95 -14.34
C ASN A 88 -1.28 4.70 -13.94
N LEU A 89 -0.23 4.85 -13.11
CA LEU A 89 0.51 3.68 -12.59
C LEU A 89 -0.38 2.74 -11.77
N ALA A 90 -1.26 3.31 -10.94
CA ALA A 90 -2.19 2.55 -10.11
C ALA A 90 -3.19 1.75 -10.94
N ILE A 91 -3.87 2.39 -11.90
CA ILE A 91 -4.91 1.75 -12.72
C ILE A 91 -4.32 0.69 -13.66
N ASP A 92 -3.20 1.00 -14.32
CA ASP A 92 -2.74 0.18 -15.44
C ASP A 92 -1.87 -1.02 -15.03
N HIS A 93 -1.22 -0.98 -13.86
CA HIS A 93 -0.16 -1.96 -13.54
C HIS A 93 -0.32 -2.65 -12.19
N LEU A 94 -1.06 -2.08 -11.23
CA LEU A 94 -1.04 -2.58 -9.85
C LEU A 94 -2.24 -3.46 -9.49
N ASP A 95 -3.40 -3.27 -10.14
CA ASP A 95 -4.58 -4.11 -9.90
C ASP A 95 -4.31 -5.58 -10.27
N GLU A 96 -3.67 -5.85 -11.41
CA GLU A 96 -3.31 -7.21 -11.83
C GLU A 96 -2.31 -7.89 -10.88
N GLN A 97 -1.33 -7.13 -10.37
CA GLN A 97 -0.33 -7.66 -9.44
C GLN A 97 -0.95 -7.95 -8.07
N ARG A 98 -1.94 -7.16 -7.65
CA ARG A 98 -2.69 -7.39 -6.43
C ARG A 98 -3.46 -8.70 -6.49
N GLU A 99 -4.09 -9.04 -7.62
CA GLU A 99 -4.75 -10.34 -7.79
C GLU A 99 -3.76 -11.51 -7.68
N ALA A 100 -2.55 -11.36 -8.24
CA ALA A 100 -1.49 -12.35 -8.09
C ALA A 100 -1.05 -12.54 -6.63
N LEU A 101 -0.88 -11.44 -5.88
CA LEU A 101 -0.53 -11.48 -4.45
C LEU A 101 -1.66 -12.09 -3.59
N GLY A 102 -2.91 -11.82 -3.94
CA GLY A 102 -4.08 -12.44 -3.29
C GLY A 102 -4.07 -13.96 -3.42
N ARG A 103 -3.69 -14.49 -4.59
CA ARG A 103 -3.55 -15.95 -4.82
C ARG A 103 -2.45 -16.57 -3.96
N ILE A 104 -1.29 -15.92 -3.81
CA ILE A 104 -0.21 -16.38 -2.92
C ILE A 104 -0.71 -16.45 -1.47
N THR A 105 -1.45 -15.44 -1.04
CA THR A 105 -2.02 -15.38 0.31
C THR A 105 -3.05 -16.50 0.56
N ALA A 106 -3.89 -16.80 -0.44
CA ALA A 106 -4.92 -17.83 -0.37
C ALA A 106 -4.34 -19.27 -0.42
N GLN A 107 -3.34 -19.52 -1.27
CA GLN A 107 -2.74 -20.85 -1.44
C GLN A 107 -2.08 -21.37 -0.14
N ALA A 108 -1.45 -20.49 0.65
CA ALA A 108 -0.83 -20.85 1.91
C ALA A 108 -1.83 -21.30 3.00
N VAL A 109 -3.11 -20.92 2.90
CA VAL A 109 -4.17 -21.38 3.83
C VAL A 109 -4.53 -22.85 3.55
N HIS A 110 -4.37 -23.30 2.30
CA HIS A 110 -4.68 -24.68 1.90
C HIS A 110 -3.55 -25.68 2.25
N ASP A 111 -2.29 -25.24 2.33
CA ASP A 111 -1.16 -26.12 2.69
C ASP A 111 -1.06 -26.44 4.18
N THR A 112 -1.70 -25.65 5.06
CA THR A 112 -1.84 -25.98 6.50
C THR A 112 -2.84 -27.11 6.78
N GLY A 113 -3.47 -27.68 5.74
CA GLY A 113 -4.57 -28.64 5.87
C GLY A 113 -4.38 -29.95 5.10
N SER A 114 -3.18 -30.51 4.98
CA SER A 114 -3.04 -31.92 4.61
C SER A 114 -1.69 -32.52 5.02
N VAL A 115 -1.60 -32.94 6.28
CA VAL A 115 -0.72 -34.09 6.58
C VAL A 115 -1.42 -35.30 5.97
N LYS A 116 -1.08 -35.66 4.73
CA LYS A 116 -1.44 -36.97 4.16
C LYS A 116 -0.75 -38.03 5.01
N ALA A 117 -1.47 -38.55 6.00
CA ALA A 117 -1.10 -39.77 6.70
C ALA A 117 -0.93 -40.87 5.64
N THR A 118 0.31 -41.25 5.37
CA THR A 118 0.61 -42.33 4.44
C THR A 118 0.20 -43.62 5.14
N ALA A 119 -0.94 -44.19 4.76
CA ALA A 119 -1.39 -45.47 5.27
C ALA A 119 -0.38 -46.55 4.88
N LEU A 120 0.42 -47.01 5.84
CA LEU A 120 1.27 -48.19 5.72
C LEU A 120 0.38 -49.42 5.55
N VAL A 121 0.22 -49.87 4.30
CA VAL A 121 -0.42 -51.16 4.00
C VAL A 121 0.57 -52.26 4.33
N THR A 122 0.40 -52.90 5.49
CA THR A 122 1.07 -54.18 5.79
C THR A 122 0.49 -55.29 4.90
N ARG A 123 1.27 -55.72 3.90
CA ARG A 123 1.00 -56.97 3.17
C ARG A 123 1.19 -58.16 4.12
N ARG A 124 0.10 -58.85 4.43
CA ARG A 124 0.13 -60.15 5.11
C ARG A 124 0.29 -61.25 4.05
N HIS A 125 1.49 -61.80 3.92
CA HIS A 125 1.71 -63.03 3.15
C HIS A 125 1.15 -64.21 3.95
N ARG A 126 0.31 -65.02 3.32
CA ARG A 126 0.06 -66.42 3.67
C ARG A 126 0.31 -67.25 2.42
#